data_AF-A0A2N8N4L6-F1
#
_entry.id   AF-A0A2N8N4L6-F1
#
_cell.length_a   1.000
_cell.length_b   1.000
_cell.length_c   1.000
_cell.angle_alpha   90.00
_cell.angle_beta   90.00
_cell.angle_gamma   90.00
#
_symmetry.space_group_name_H-M   'P 1'
#
loop_
_entity.id
_entity.type
_entity.pdbx_description
1 polymer ?
#
loop_
_entity_poly.entity_id
_entity_poly.type
_entity_poly.pdbx_seq_one_letter_code
_entity_poly.pdbx_strand_id
1 'polypeptide(L)'
;MADYDCQPLWDVSAPGDIDPASLPLGGETRERIAAWAGRYDDTLDRDVPQRSGFRTEEAARRWLEDGRLLAERIRRELPGSWSLAYFHEHDRAADLMSGR
;
A
#
# COMPACT_ATOMS: atom_id res chain seq x y z
N MET A 1 -2.17 -3.35 -0.79
CA MET A 1 -2.38 -2.69 -2.09
C MET A 1 -3.30 -1.54 -1.81
N ALA A 2 -2.96 -0.31 -2.18
CA ALA A 2 -3.95 0.76 -2.14
C ALA A 2 -4.85 0.60 -3.36
N ASP A 3 -6.15 0.60 -3.13
CA ASP A 3 -7.18 0.69 -4.16
C ASP A 3 -8.19 1.72 -3.67
N TYR A 4 -8.88 2.37 -4.59
CA TYR A 4 -9.76 3.48 -4.27
C TYR A 4 -10.88 3.05 -3.32
N ASP A 5 -11.05 3.82 -2.25
CA ASP A 5 -12.08 3.59 -1.22
C ASP A 5 -11.95 2.19 -0.53
N CYS A 6 -10.79 1.51 -0.61
CA CYS A 6 -10.51 0.19 -0.01
C CYS A 6 -9.46 0.27 1.11
N GLN A 7 -9.46 -0.73 2.02
CA GLN A 7 -8.39 -0.81 3.02
C GLN A 7 -7.05 -1.17 2.36
N PRO A 8 -5.92 -0.56 2.77
CA PRO A 8 -4.63 -0.80 2.13
C PRO A 8 -3.98 -2.15 2.49
N LEU A 9 -4.50 -2.82 3.53
CA LEU A 9 -4.00 -4.10 4.04
C LEU A 9 -5.00 -5.22 3.73
N TRP A 10 -4.47 -6.34 3.21
CA TRP A 10 -5.26 -7.46 2.70
C TRP A 10 -4.69 -8.75 3.27
N ASP A 11 -5.54 -9.63 3.78
CA ASP A 11 -5.13 -11.00 4.12
C ASP A 11 -5.09 -11.82 2.82
N VAL A 12 -3.90 -12.33 2.48
CA VAL A 12 -3.70 -13.16 1.28
C VAL A 12 -4.19 -14.61 1.48
N SER A 13 -4.37 -15.03 2.74
CA SER A 13 -4.81 -16.37 3.13
C SER A 13 -6.32 -16.47 3.34
N ALA A 14 -6.97 -15.35 3.64
CA ALA A 14 -8.42 -15.21 3.71
C ALA A 14 -8.84 -13.95 2.96
N PRO A 15 -9.64 -14.01 1.88
CA PRO A 15 -10.00 -12.82 1.12
C PRO A 15 -10.80 -11.85 2.01
N GLY A 16 -10.19 -10.74 2.38
CA GLY A 16 -10.81 -9.70 3.21
C GLY A 16 -9.86 -8.54 3.54
N ASP A 17 -10.46 -7.37 3.68
CA ASP A 17 -9.82 -6.15 4.16
C ASP A 17 -9.38 -6.33 5.62
N ILE A 18 -8.12 -6.04 5.91
CA ILE A 18 -7.63 -5.94 7.29
C ILE A 18 -7.74 -4.48 7.72
N ASP A 19 -8.54 -4.22 8.75
CA ASP A 19 -8.50 -2.94 9.45
C ASP A 19 -7.15 -2.79 10.16
N PRO A 20 -6.32 -1.77 9.83
CA PRO A 20 -5.05 -1.52 10.52
C PRO A 20 -5.21 -1.30 12.03
N ALA A 21 -6.39 -0.88 12.51
CA ALA A 21 -6.70 -0.75 13.92
C ALA A 21 -6.81 -2.10 14.65
N SER A 22 -7.15 -3.17 13.93
CA SER A 22 -7.21 -4.55 14.47
C SER A 22 -5.83 -5.19 14.68
N LEU A 23 -4.78 -4.61 14.07
CA LEU A 23 -3.41 -5.10 14.21
C LEU A 23 -2.71 -4.47 15.43
N PRO A 24 -1.73 -5.17 16.04
CA PRO A 24 -0.93 -4.66 17.15
C PRO A 24 0.12 -3.64 16.69
N LEU A 25 -0.28 -2.66 15.87
CA LEU A 25 0.55 -1.56 15.37
C LEU A 25 0.50 -0.36 16.31
N GLY A 26 1.59 0.41 16.34
CA GLY A 26 1.64 1.69 17.02
C GLY A 26 0.75 2.75 16.35
N GLY A 27 0.30 3.74 17.12
CA GLY A 27 -0.56 4.83 16.62
C GLY A 27 0.04 5.57 15.42
N GLU A 28 1.33 5.91 15.48
CA GLU A 28 2.04 6.57 14.38
C GLU A 28 2.04 5.74 13.09
N THR A 29 2.15 4.42 13.19
CA THR A 29 2.13 3.53 12.03
C THR A 29 0.75 3.47 11.39
N ARG A 30 -0.31 3.45 12.19
CA ARG A 30 -1.70 3.53 11.71
C ARG A 30 -1.98 4.85 11.01
N GLU A 31 -1.53 5.97 11.59
CA GLU A 31 -1.65 7.29 10.96
C GLU A 31 -0.91 7.35 9.62
N ARG A 32 0.30 6.79 9.56
CA ARG A 32 1.09 6.70 8.31
C ARG A 32 0.40 5.82 7.26
N ILE A 33 -0.23 4.72 7.66
CA ILE A 33 -1.03 3.88 6.75
C ILE A 33 -2.21 4.67 6.18
N ALA A 34 -2.98 5.33 7.05
CA ALA A 34 -4.14 6.12 6.63
C ALA A 34 -3.73 7.28 5.71
N ALA A 35 -2.65 7.99 6.04
CA ALA A 35 -2.14 9.08 5.23
C ALA A 35 -1.59 8.60 3.87
N TRP A 36 -0.94 7.44 3.83
CA TRP A 36 -0.44 6.85 2.58
C TRP A 36 -1.58 6.41 1.67
N ALA A 37 -2.62 5.78 2.21
CA ALA A 37 -3.82 5.39 1.47
C ALA A 37 -4.61 6.62 0.98
N GLY A 38 -4.84 7.61 1.85
CA GLY A 38 -5.56 8.83 1.48
C GLY A 38 -4.85 9.62 0.36
N ARG A 39 -3.51 9.61 0.31
CA ARG A 39 -2.77 10.20 -0.81
C ARG A 39 -3.02 9.52 -2.15
N TYR A 40 -3.37 8.23 -2.15
CA TYR A 40 -3.77 7.51 -3.35
C TYR A 40 -5.21 7.88 -3.71
N ASP A 41 -6.13 7.87 -2.73
CA ASP A 41 -7.53 8.28 -2.92
C ASP A 41 -7.67 9.70 -3.46
N ASP A 42 -6.83 10.63 -3.02
CA ASP A 42 -6.76 12.01 -3.52
C ASP A 42 -6.39 12.10 -5.01
N THR A 43 -5.86 11.02 -5.59
CA THR A 43 -5.59 10.95 -7.03
C THR A 43 -6.81 10.54 -7.85
N LEU A 44 -7.92 10.14 -7.22
CA LEU A 44 -9.16 9.79 -7.91
C LEU A 44 -9.83 11.05 -8.47
N ASP A 45 -9.93 11.13 -9.79
CA ASP A 45 -10.80 12.10 -10.45
C ASP A 45 -12.20 11.48 -10.61
N ARG A 46 -13.10 11.83 -9.70
CA ARG A 46 -14.48 11.29 -9.67
C ARG A 46 -15.31 11.74 -10.87
N ASP A 47 -14.94 12.83 -11.53
CA ASP A 47 -15.63 13.35 -12.72
C ASP A 47 -15.09 12.69 -14.00
N VAL A 48 -13.78 12.45 -14.05
CA VAL A 48 -13.10 11.83 -15.19
C VAL A 48 -12.15 10.72 -14.72
N PRO A 49 -12.65 9.49 -14.47
CA PRO A 49 -11.87 8.41 -13.88
C PRO A 49 -10.56 8.08 -14.61
N GLN A 50 -10.50 8.28 -15.94
CA GLN A 50 -9.29 8.02 -16.75
C GLN A 50 -8.17 9.04 -16.51
N ARG A 51 -8.46 10.18 -15.87
CA ARG A 51 -7.48 11.19 -15.46
C ARG A 51 -6.95 10.96 -14.05
N SER A 52 -7.47 9.94 -13.36
CA SER A 52 -7.02 9.57 -12.03
C SER A 52 -5.56 9.10 -12.04
N GLY A 53 -4.95 9.13 -10.86
CA GLY A 53 -3.54 8.81 -10.67
C GLY A 53 -2.67 10.05 -10.46
N PHE A 54 -1.40 9.82 -10.13
CA PHE A 54 -0.50 10.89 -9.75
C PHE A 54 -0.25 11.85 -10.93
N ARG A 55 -0.35 13.16 -10.63
CA ARG A 55 -0.11 14.24 -11.60
C ARG A 55 1.31 14.25 -12.17
N THR A 56 2.27 13.67 -11.47
CA THR A 56 3.67 13.58 -11.90
C THR A 56 4.24 12.21 -11.56
N GLU A 57 5.21 11.78 -12.38
CA GLU A 57 5.95 10.55 -12.12
C GLU A 57 6.74 10.60 -10.81
N GLU A 58 7.25 11.77 -10.43
CA GLU A 58 7.95 11.96 -9.16
C GLU A 58 7.00 11.77 -7.96
N ALA A 59 5.76 12.26 -8.04
CA ALA A 59 4.77 12.03 -6.99
C ALA A 59 4.42 10.53 -6.85
N ALA A 60 4.30 9.82 -7.97
CA ALA A 60 4.10 8.38 -7.98
C ALA A 60 5.28 7.63 -7.35
N ARG A 61 6.52 7.97 -7.73
CA ARG A 61 7.73 7.34 -7.19
C ARG A 61 7.88 7.56 -5.68
N ARG A 62 7.65 8.79 -5.21
CA ARG A 62 7.68 9.09 -3.77
C ARG A 62 6.62 8.30 -3.01
N TRP A 63 5.41 8.21 -3.55
CA TRP A 63 4.34 7.42 -2.93
C TRP A 63 4.67 5.92 -2.88
N LEU A 64 5.31 5.36 -3.91
CA LEU A 64 5.79 3.98 -3.91
C LEU A 64 6.89 3.74 -2.88
N GLU A 65 7.84 4.66 -2.77
CA GLU A 65 8.91 4.60 -1.77
C GLU A 65 8.34 4.66 -0.34
N ASP A 66 7.42 5.58 -0.10
CA ASP A 66 6.71 5.71 1.18
C ASP A 66 5.97 4.40 1.54
N GLY A 67 5.34 3.75 0.55
CA GLY A 67 4.66 2.47 0.74
C GLY A 67 5.61 1.33 1.12
N ARG A 68 6.80 1.27 0.50
CA ARG A 68 7.84 0.30 0.84
C ARG A 68 8.40 0.52 2.24
N LEU A 69 8.73 1.75 2.59
CA LEU A 69 9.20 2.12 3.93
C LEU A 69 8.15 1.81 5.01
N LEU A 70 6.88 2.06 4.70
CA LEU A 70 5.77 1.73 5.58
C LEU A 70 5.63 0.22 5.78
N ALA A 71 5.75 -0.58 4.72
CA ALA A 71 5.73 -2.03 4.82
C ALA A 71 6.87 -2.57 5.70
N GLU A 72 8.08 -2.02 5.58
CA GLU A 72 9.20 -2.38 6.46
C GLU A 72 8.93 -2.03 7.92
N ARG A 73 8.30 -0.87 8.17
CA ARG A 73 7.92 -0.47 9.53
C ARG A 73 6.88 -1.42 10.11
N ILE A 74 5.84 -1.75 9.35
CA ILE A 74 4.81 -2.71 9.75
C ILE A 74 5.45 -4.07 10.07
N ARG A 75 6.39 -4.56 9.26
CA ARG A 75 7.12 -5.82 9.52
C ARG A 75 7.89 -5.81 10.85
N ARG A 76 8.41 -4.66 11.27
CA ARG A 76 9.14 -4.53 12.54
C ARG A 76 8.19 -4.51 13.75
N GLU A 77 6.99 -3.96 13.57
CA GLU A 77 5.99 -3.85 14.64
C GLU A 77 5.12 -5.11 14.77
N LEU A 78 4.94 -5.86 13.68
CA LEU A 78 4.22 -7.13 13.72
C LEU A 78 5.11 -8.25 14.29
N PRO A 79 4.55 -9.11 15.18
CA PRO A 79 5.26 -10.28 15.67
C PRO A 79 5.54 -11.28 14.52
N GLY A 80 6.59 -12.10 14.67
CA GLY A 80 7.07 -13.03 13.61
C GLY A 80 6.08 -14.11 13.14
N SER A 81 4.84 -14.10 13.64
CA SER A 81 3.73 -14.91 13.14
C SER A 81 3.08 -14.33 11.87
N TRP A 82 3.41 -13.11 11.48
CA TRP A 82 2.81 -12.42 10.33
C TRP A 82 3.77 -12.38 9.14
N SER A 83 3.28 -12.75 7.95
CA SER A 83 3.99 -12.55 6.69
C SER A 83 3.39 -11.34 5.97
N LEU A 84 4.20 -10.30 5.75
CA LEU A 84 3.78 -9.09 5.05
C LEU A 84 4.43 -9.01 3.66
N ALA A 85 3.62 -8.88 2.62
CA ALA A 85 4.05 -8.57 1.26
C ALA A 85 3.51 -7.20 0.84
N TYR A 86 4.38 -6.38 0.24
CA TYR A 86 3.97 -5.12 -0.37
C TYR A 86 3.61 -5.37 -1.83
N PHE A 87 2.39 -5.01 -2.22
CA PHE A 87 1.89 -5.16 -3.58
C PHE A 87 1.39 -3.82 -4.13
N HIS A 88 1.84 -3.50 -5.34
CA HIS A 88 1.37 -2.39 -6.14
C HIS A 88 1.11 -2.87 -7.58
N GLU A 89 0.01 -2.44 -8.20
CA GLU A 89 -0.45 -2.93 -9.51
C GLU A 89 0.55 -2.74 -10.66
N HIS A 90 1.46 -1.76 -10.55
CA HIS A 90 2.55 -1.56 -11.53
C HIS A 90 3.84 -2.37 -11.26
N ASP A 91 3.93 -3.22 -10.23
CA ASP A 91 5.09 -4.09 -9.99
C ASP A 91 5.12 -5.33 -10.93
N ARG A 92 4.55 -5.26 -12.15
CA ARG A 92 4.58 -6.38 -13.12
C ARG A 92 5.88 -6.50 -13.93
N ALA A 93 6.91 -5.70 -13.68
CA ALA A 93 8.06 -5.61 -14.60
C ALA A 93 9.46 -5.93 -14.02
N ALA A 94 9.62 -6.33 -12.76
CA ALA A 94 10.97 -6.55 -12.21
C ALA A 94 11.34 -7.98 -11.76
N ASP A 95 10.39 -8.90 -11.60
CA ASP A 95 10.69 -10.23 -11.01
C ASP A 95 10.54 -11.44 -11.97
N LEU A 96 10.60 -11.20 -13.29
CA LEU A 96 10.62 -12.28 -14.30
C LEU A 96 11.96 -12.46 -15.04
N MET A 97 13.07 -11.87 -14.55
CA MET A 97 14.39 -11.99 -15.20
C MET A 97 15.55 -12.43 -14.28
N SER A 98 15.29 -13.32 -13.32
CA SER A 98 16.35 -14.17 -12.75
C SER A 98 15.83 -15.58 -12.54
N GLY A 99 15.78 -16.30 -13.64
CA GLY A 99 15.34 -17.69 -13.70
C GLY A 99 15.86 -18.36 -14.96
N ARG A 100 17.19 -18.40 -15.12
CA ARG A 100 17.93 -19.45 -15.82
C ARG A 100 19.38 -19.46 -15.35
#